data_AF-A0A358EG55-F1
#
_entry.id   AF-A0A358EG55-F1
#
_cell.length_a   1.000
_cell.length_b   1.000
_cell.length_c   1.000
_cell.angle_alpha   90.00
_cell.angle_beta   90.00
_cell.angle_gamma   90.00
#
_symmetry.space_group_name_H-M   'P 1'
#
loop_
_entity.id
_entity.type
_entity.pdbx_description
1 polymer ?
#
loop_
_entity_poly.entity_id
_entity_poly.type
_entity_poly.pdbx_seq_one_letter_code
_entity_poly.pdbx_strand_id
1 'polypeptide(L)'
;MSVLADDSLQGRAPGTPGYESAARYAQTELQKMGLQPAGVNGTWRQDVPLRHSTVVQDESRLSVWTPVGTKTMTYDQDFYLAADPVREEAEIELAEVVFVGFGVSAPDLGYDDYAEADVDGKVVMYLSGAPSFLPSNERAYYSSGATKTSEAISRGAIGTMTFWAPDDPRLRWNVNAARS
;
A
#
# COMPACT_ATOMS: atom_id res chain seq x y z
N MET A 1 -19.34 21.46 5.98
CA MET A 1 -18.03 20.79 5.78
C MET A 1 -17.02 21.67 5.03
N SER A 2 -17.03 23.01 5.15
CA SER A 2 -16.11 23.82 4.32
C SER A 2 -14.70 23.94 4.91
N VAL A 3 -14.55 24.09 6.23
CA VAL A 3 -13.23 24.39 6.84
C VAL A 3 -12.22 23.24 6.66
N LEU A 4 -12.61 21.99 6.91
CA LEU A 4 -11.70 20.83 6.82
C LEU A 4 -11.33 20.43 5.38
N ALA A 5 -12.05 20.96 4.39
CA ALA A 5 -11.82 20.71 2.98
C ALA A 5 -11.40 22.00 2.23
N ASP A 6 -11.04 23.05 2.97
CA ASP A 6 -10.65 24.34 2.41
C ASP A 6 -9.20 24.27 1.90
N ASP A 7 -8.95 24.87 0.74
CA ASP A 7 -7.61 24.91 0.13
C ASP A 7 -6.57 25.57 1.05
N SER A 8 -7.00 26.46 1.96
CA SER A 8 -6.12 27.09 2.96
C SER A 8 -5.47 26.10 3.92
N LEU A 9 -6.03 24.90 4.08
CA LEU A 9 -5.40 23.83 4.88
C LEU A 9 -4.31 23.10 4.10
N GLN A 10 -4.25 23.20 2.78
CA GLN A 10 -3.28 22.50 1.91
C GLN A 10 -3.27 20.97 2.12
N GLY A 11 -4.35 20.41 2.66
CA GLY A 11 -4.46 19.01 3.07
C GLY A 11 -4.33 18.81 4.58
N ARG A 12 -4.22 17.53 4.98
CA ARG A 12 -4.21 17.14 6.40
C ARG A 12 -3.36 15.90 6.65
N ALA A 13 -2.29 15.74 5.87
CA ALA A 13 -1.33 14.67 6.07
C ALA A 13 -0.64 14.86 7.44
N PRO A 14 -0.49 13.81 8.26
CA PRO A 14 0.17 13.93 9.56
C PRO A 14 1.54 14.63 9.49
N GLY A 15 1.86 15.45 10.48
CA GLY A 15 3.12 16.21 10.52
C GLY A 15 3.17 17.47 9.65
N THR A 16 2.10 17.80 8.90
CA THR A 16 2.02 19.03 8.10
C THR A 16 1.35 20.19 8.84
N PRO A 17 1.58 21.46 8.43
CA PRO A 17 0.84 22.62 8.96
C PRO A 17 -0.69 22.49 8.80
N GLY A 18 -1.15 21.87 7.72
CA GLY A 18 -2.56 21.60 7.46
C GLY A 18 -3.19 20.67 8.49
N TYR A 19 -2.46 19.62 8.88
CA TYR A 19 -2.89 18.72 9.95
C TYR A 19 -3.03 19.44 11.29
N GLU A 20 -2.08 20.29 11.66
CA GLU A 20 -2.14 21.07 12.91
C GLU A 20 -3.38 21.98 12.95
N SER A 21 -3.69 22.63 11.81
CA SER A 21 -4.86 23.49 11.67
C SER A 21 -6.17 22.70 11.75
N ALA A 22 -6.24 21.53 11.09
CA ALA A 22 -7.38 20.63 11.17
C ALA A 22 -7.59 20.06 12.59
N ALA A 23 -6.51 19.66 13.27
CA ALA A 23 -6.56 19.17 14.64
C ALA A 23 -7.05 20.24 15.61
N ARG A 24 -6.59 21.49 15.45
CA ARG A 24 -7.05 22.63 16.24
C ARG A 24 -8.52 22.94 16.02
N TYR A 25 -8.99 22.88 14.77
CA TYR A 25 -10.40 23.03 14.45
C TYR A 25 -11.24 21.97 15.16
N ALA A 26 -10.86 20.69 15.05
CA ALA A 26 -11.57 19.59 15.73
C ALA A 26 -11.61 19.80 17.25
N GLN A 27 -10.48 20.14 17.88
CA GLN A 27 -10.42 20.46 19.31
C GLN A 27 -11.38 21.60 19.68
N THR A 28 -11.41 22.68 18.89
CA THR A 28 -12.26 23.85 19.13
C THR A 28 -13.74 23.47 19.06
N GLU A 29 -14.13 22.64 18.10
CA GLU A 29 -15.52 22.17 17.99
C GLU A 29 -15.92 21.27 19.15
N LEU A 30 -15.04 20.36 19.61
CA LEU A 30 -15.30 19.54 20.80
C LEU A 30 -15.47 20.40 22.06
N GLN A 31 -14.65 21.45 22.20
CA GLN A 31 -14.78 22.41 23.30
C GLN A 31 -16.11 23.18 23.25
N LYS A 32 -16.55 23.62 22.07
CA LYS A 32 -17.85 24.30 21.88
C LYS A 32 -19.03 23.39 22.24
N MET A 33 -18.90 22.08 22.05
CA MET A 33 -19.90 21.09 22.45
C MET A 33 -19.91 20.83 23.96
N GLY A 34 -19.01 21.45 24.74
CA GLY A 34 -18.94 21.27 26.19
C GLY A 34 -18.28 19.97 26.62
N LEU A 35 -17.57 19.28 25.71
CA LEU A 35 -16.83 18.07 26.06
C LEU A 35 -15.61 18.41 26.92
N GLN A 36 -15.12 17.41 27.63
CA GLN A 36 -13.90 17.49 28.42
C GLN A 36 -12.74 16.80 27.67
N PRO A 37 -11.49 17.26 27.87
CA PRO A 37 -10.32 16.61 27.29
C PRO A 37 -10.14 15.20 27.84
N ALA A 38 -9.73 14.26 26.97
CA ALA A 38 -9.48 12.85 27.32
C ALA A 38 -8.17 12.30 26.72
N GLY A 39 -7.31 13.17 26.24
CA GLY A 39 -5.97 12.85 25.75
C GLY A 39 -4.96 12.63 26.85
N VAL A 40 -3.69 12.52 26.47
CA VAL A 40 -2.58 12.23 27.39
C VAL A 40 -2.55 13.29 28.49
N ASN A 41 -2.50 12.85 29.75
CA ASN A 41 -2.50 13.72 30.94
C ASN A 41 -3.69 14.70 31.00
N GLY A 42 -4.86 14.33 30.48
CA GLY A 42 -6.05 15.19 30.50
C GLY A 42 -5.97 16.35 29.51
N THR A 43 -5.15 16.22 28.46
CA THR A 43 -5.09 17.20 27.36
C THR A 43 -6.08 16.85 26.25
N TRP A 44 -6.16 17.67 25.21
CA TRP A 44 -6.99 17.40 24.03
C TRP A 44 -6.32 16.50 22.98
N ARG A 45 -5.07 16.09 23.23
CA ARG A 45 -4.23 15.44 22.22
C ARG A 45 -3.71 14.09 22.69
N GLN A 46 -3.54 13.20 21.72
CA GLN A 46 -2.87 11.93 21.91
C GLN A 46 -1.67 11.91 20.97
N ASP A 47 -0.48 11.75 21.56
CA ASP A 47 0.73 11.57 20.78
C ASP A 47 0.70 10.17 20.17
N VAL A 48 0.79 10.12 18.84
CA VAL A 48 0.89 8.88 18.08
C VAL A 48 2.25 8.87 17.39
N PRO A 49 3.16 7.95 17.75
CA PRO A 49 4.43 7.85 17.07
C PRO A 49 4.20 7.45 15.61
N LEU A 50 4.76 8.23 14.71
CA LEU A 50 4.70 7.98 13.27
C LEU A 50 6.09 7.64 12.76
N ARG A 51 6.18 6.60 11.95
CA ARG A 51 7.39 6.31 11.17
C ARG A 51 7.19 6.85 9.75
N HIS A 52 8.22 7.49 9.24
CA HIS A 52 8.27 7.92 7.85
C HIS A 52 9.37 7.12 7.15
N SER A 53 9.07 6.67 5.93
CA SER A 53 9.98 5.91 5.09
C SER A 53 9.80 6.43 3.66
N THR A 54 10.91 6.73 3.00
CA THR A 54 10.93 7.22 1.62
C THR A 54 11.86 6.34 0.79
N VAL A 55 11.55 6.23 -0.50
CA VAL A 55 12.43 5.57 -1.46
C VAL A 55 13.51 6.57 -1.88
N VAL A 56 14.77 6.14 -1.90
CA VAL A 56 15.88 6.91 -2.49
C VAL A 56 16.01 6.49 -3.96
N GLN A 57 15.38 7.25 -4.84
CA GLN A 57 15.19 6.87 -6.25
C GLN A 57 16.52 6.63 -6.97
N ASP A 58 17.49 7.53 -6.81
CA ASP A 58 18.79 7.48 -7.49
C ASP A 58 19.63 6.24 -7.13
N GLU A 59 19.34 5.62 -5.98
CA GLU A 59 20.02 4.41 -5.49
C GLU A 59 19.18 3.14 -5.71
N SER A 60 17.95 3.29 -6.21
CA SER A 60 17.00 2.20 -6.42
C SER A 60 16.97 1.77 -7.89
N ARG A 61 16.92 0.46 -8.12
CA ARG A 61 16.96 -0.12 -9.47
C ARG A 61 16.14 -1.39 -9.55
N LEU A 62 15.51 -1.61 -10.71
CA LEU A 62 14.83 -2.84 -11.05
C LEU A 62 15.21 -3.24 -12.48
N SER A 63 15.57 -4.50 -12.67
CA SER A 63 15.84 -5.08 -13.98
C SER A 63 15.06 -6.38 -14.12
N VAL A 64 14.48 -6.61 -15.29
CA VAL A 64 13.78 -7.84 -15.63
C VAL A 64 14.61 -8.60 -16.64
N TRP A 65 14.97 -9.84 -16.29
CA TRP A 65 15.65 -10.75 -17.20
C TRP A 65 14.65 -11.70 -17.87
N THR A 66 14.85 -11.93 -19.17
CA THR A 66 14.08 -12.88 -19.97
C THR A 66 15.03 -13.63 -20.92
N PRO A 67 14.59 -14.74 -21.56
CA PRO A 67 15.40 -15.43 -22.56
C PRO A 67 15.81 -14.56 -23.77
N VAL A 68 15.10 -13.45 -24.04
CA VAL A 68 15.42 -12.49 -25.11
C VAL A 68 16.34 -11.35 -24.66
N GLY A 69 16.67 -11.27 -23.36
CA GLY A 69 17.61 -10.30 -22.80
C GLY A 69 17.13 -9.67 -21.49
N THR A 70 17.94 -8.73 -20.99
CA THR A 70 17.65 -7.95 -19.78
C THR A 70 17.10 -6.57 -20.15
N LYS A 71 15.97 -6.18 -19.53
CA LYS A 71 15.43 -4.83 -19.59
C LYS A 71 15.61 -4.14 -18.24
N THR A 72 16.37 -3.06 -18.20
CA THR A 72 16.37 -2.13 -17.06
C THR A 72 15.08 -1.32 -17.06
N MET A 73 14.42 -1.24 -15.92
CA MET A 73 13.16 -0.52 -15.74
C MET A 73 13.44 0.91 -15.28
N THR A 74 12.62 1.85 -15.74
CA THR A 74 12.74 3.27 -15.37
C THR A 74 11.79 3.58 -14.22
N TYR A 75 12.32 4.09 -13.10
CA TYR A 75 11.50 4.54 -11.97
C TYR A 75 10.53 5.64 -12.43
N ASP A 76 9.37 5.75 -11.78
CA ASP A 76 8.24 6.62 -12.14
C ASP A 76 7.55 6.34 -13.49
N GLN A 77 8.17 5.56 -14.39
CA GLN A 77 7.63 5.25 -15.72
C GLN A 77 7.20 3.80 -15.87
N ASP A 78 8.04 2.86 -15.45
CA ASP A 78 7.79 1.43 -15.55
C ASP A 78 7.37 0.82 -14.21
N PHE A 79 7.82 1.38 -13.07
CA PHE A 79 7.55 0.85 -11.73
C PHE A 79 7.65 1.91 -10.63
N TYR A 80 7.08 1.58 -9.47
CA TYR A 80 7.25 2.28 -8.20
C TYR A 80 7.67 1.30 -7.12
N LEU A 81 8.40 1.78 -6.12
CA LEU A 81 8.75 0.99 -4.94
C LEU A 81 7.93 1.46 -3.74
N ALA A 82 7.56 0.52 -2.89
CA ALA A 82 7.07 0.84 -1.55
C ALA A 82 8.27 0.94 -0.61
N ALA A 83 8.33 2.00 0.20
CA ALA A 83 9.40 2.15 1.17
C ALA A 83 9.28 1.12 2.32
N ASP A 84 10.42 0.50 2.66
CA ASP A 84 10.72 -0.33 3.84
C ASP A 84 10.51 0.42 5.19
N PRO A 85 9.42 0.31 5.97
CA PRO A 85 9.35 0.97 7.26
C PRO A 85 10.03 0.15 8.37
N VAL A 86 10.94 -0.76 8.04
CA VAL A 86 11.71 -1.60 8.97
C VAL A 86 13.17 -1.65 8.53
N ARG A 87 13.43 -1.93 7.24
CA ARG A 87 14.77 -2.06 6.66
C ARG A 87 15.22 -0.78 5.94
N GLU A 88 16.51 -0.47 6.06
CA GLU A 88 17.15 0.63 5.33
C GLU A 88 17.45 0.23 3.88
N GLU A 89 17.91 -1.01 3.67
CA GLU A 89 18.24 -1.56 2.35
C GLU A 89 17.55 -2.92 2.15
N ALA A 90 17.16 -3.19 0.91
CA ALA A 90 16.64 -4.47 0.47
C ALA A 90 17.18 -4.78 -0.93
N GLU A 91 17.73 -5.98 -1.10
CA GLU A 91 18.30 -6.44 -2.37
C GLU A 91 17.79 -7.84 -2.69
N ILE A 92 17.39 -8.03 -3.96
CA ILE A 92 17.07 -9.32 -4.56
C ILE A 92 17.90 -9.37 -5.85
N GLU A 93 18.95 -10.20 -5.87
CA GLU A 93 19.88 -10.25 -7.01
C GLU A 93 19.23 -10.91 -8.24
N LEU A 94 18.76 -12.14 -8.11
CA LEU A 94 18.10 -12.89 -9.18
C LEU A 94 17.05 -13.82 -8.58
N ALA A 95 15.79 -13.54 -8.86
CA ALA A 95 14.67 -14.34 -8.40
C ALA A 95 13.70 -14.60 -9.54
N GLU A 96 13.14 -15.81 -9.58
CA GLU A 96 12.04 -16.12 -10.48
C GLU A 96 10.80 -15.33 -10.07
N VAL A 97 9.99 -14.96 -11.06
CA VAL A 97 8.71 -14.29 -10.84
C VAL A 97 7.59 -15.25 -11.18
N VAL A 98 6.66 -15.44 -10.26
CA VAL A 98 5.49 -16.31 -10.44
C VAL A 98 4.22 -15.48 -10.39
N PHE A 99 3.42 -15.56 -11.45
CA PHE A 99 2.11 -14.90 -11.50
C PHE A 99 1.02 -15.79 -10.88
N VAL A 100 0.31 -15.25 -9.90
CA VAL A 100 -0.71 -15.98 -9.11
C VAL A 100 -2.08 -15.32 -9.20
N GLY A 101 -2.50 -14.84 -10.37
CA GLY A 101 -3.85 -14.28 -10.54
C GLY A 101 -4.09 -13.06 -9.62
N PHE A 102 -5.07 -13.15 -8.71
CA PHE A 102 -5.32 -12.11 -7.71
C PHE A 102 -4.47 -12.27 -6.44
N GLY A 103 -3.70 -13.34 -6.28
CA GLY A 103 -2.93 -13.64 -5.07
C GLY A 103 -3.82 -13.89 -3.87
N VAL A 104 -5.00 -14.49 -4.09
CA VAL A 104 -5.99 -14.78 -3.04
C VAL A 104 -5.99 -16.26 -2.73
N SER A 105 -5.82 -16.60 -1.45
CA SER A 105 -6.09 -17.94 -0.92
C SER A 105 -7.32 -17.90 -0.01
N ALA A 106 -8.41 -18.49 -0.47
CA ALA A 106 -9.70 -18.57 0.20
C ALA A 106 -10.32 -19.97 0.01
N PRO A 107 -9.66 -21.05 0.47
CA PRO A 107 -10.10 -22.42 0.22
C PRO A 107 -11.52 -22.70 0.75
N ASP A 108 -11.92 -22.06 1.85
CA ASP A 108 -13.29 -22.16 2.40
C ASP A 108 -14.37 -21.61 1.45
N LEU A 109 -13.98 -20.75 0.52
CA LEU A 109 -14.82 -20.18 -0.54
C LEU A 109 -14.59 -20.86 -1.89
N GLY A 110 -13.81 -21.96 -1.92
CA GLY A 110 -13.50 -22.71 -3.13
C GLY A 110 -12.57 -22.00 -4.10
N TYR A 111 -11.74 -21.07 -3.63
CA TYR A 111 -10.81 -20.32 -4.48
C TYR A 111 -9.41 -20.24 -3.88
N ASP A 112 -8.40 -20.68 -4.62
CA ASP A 112 -7.01 -20.55 -4.20
C ASP A 112 -6.10 -20.35 -5.42
N ASP A 113 -5.61 -19.13 -5.59
CA ASP A 113 -4.67 -18.77 -6.65
C ASP A 113 -3.31 -19.45 -6.49
N TYR A 114 -2.99 -19.96 -5.30
CA TYR A 114 -1.71 -20.59 -5.00
C TYR A 114 -1.76 -22.13 -5.05
N ALA A 115 -2.92 -22.73 -5.37
CA ALA A 115 -3.12 -24.17 -5.28
C ALA A 115 -2.08 -24.99 -6.08
N GLU A 116 -1.62 -24.46 -7.21
CA GLU A 116 -0.62 -25.09 -8.09
C GLU A 116 0.66 -24.25 -8.25
N ALA A 117 0.83 -23.19 -7.46
CA ALA A 117 1.95 -22.27 -7.57
C ALA A 117 3.02 -22.55 -6.52
N ASP A 118 4.24 -22.89 -6.97
CA ASP A 118 5.43 -22.87 -6.13
C ASP A 118 6.01 -21.44 -6.09
N VAL A 119 6.03 -20.85 -4.90
CA VAL A 119 6.48 -19.46 -4.68
C VAL A 119 7.63 -19.34 -3.70
N ASP A 120 8.14 -20.46 -3.17
CA ASP A 120 9.22 -20.44 -2.18
C ASP A 120 10.52 -19.91 -2.80
N GLY A 121 11.10 -18.88 -2.18
CA GLY A 121 12.28 -18.20 -2.71
C GLY A 121 12.02 -17.35 -3.97
N LYS A 122 10.77 -17.11 -4.35
CA LYS A 122 10.40 -16.39 -5.59
C LYS A 122 9.72 -15.05 -5.30
N VAL A 123 9.64 -14.21 -6.33
CA VAL A 123 8.86 -12.97 -6.31
C VAL A 123 7.45 -13.28 -6.82
N VAL A 124 6.44 -12.97 -6.02
CA VAL A 124 5.05 -13.21 -6.37
C VAL A 124 4.47 -11.99 -7.10
N MET A 125 3.90 -12.22 -8.26
CA MET A 125 3.22 -11.20 -9.06
C MET A 125 1.70 -11.44 -9.00
N TYR A 126 0.93 -10.41 -8.65
CA TYR A 126 -0.54 -10.51 -8.58
C TYR A 126 -1.27 -9.25 -9.05
N LEU A 127 -2.55 -9.41 -9.39
CA LEU A 127 -3.48 -8.33 -9.74
C LEU A 127 -4.08 -7.68 -8.49
N SER A 128 -4.29 -6.37 -8.54
CA SER A 128 -5.04 -5.63 -7.53
C SER A 128 -6.51 -6.06 -7.45
N GLY A 129 -7.14 -5.88 -6.28
CA GLY A 129 -8.52 -6.30 -6.04
C GLY A 129 -8.65 -7.79 -5.74
N ALA A 130 -9.83 -8.36 -5.90
CA ALA A 130 -10.10 -9.79 -5.68
C ALA A 130 -11.24 -10.24 -6.59
N PRO A 131 -11.39 -11.56 -6.83
CA PRO A 131 -12.41 -12.08 -7.73
C PRO A 131 -13.80 -11.53 -7.41
N SER A 132 -14.55 -11.14 -8.44
CA SER A 132 -15.84 -10.44 -8.30
C SER A 132 -16.95 -11.32 -7.73
N PHE A 133 -16.81 -12.65 -7.84
CA PHE A 133 -17.79 -13.61 -7.31
C PHE A 133 -17.68 -13.79 -5.79
N LEU A 134 -16.57 -13.37 -5.16
CA LEU A 134 -16.44 -13.43 -3.71
C LEU A 134 -17.47 -12.52 -3.04
N PRO A 135 -18.06 -12.91 -1.90
CA PRO A 135 -18.98 -12.04 -1.18
C PRO A 135 -18.27 -10.77 -0.70
N SER A 136 -19.02 -9.68 -0.55
CA SER A 136 -18.46 -8.32 -0.46
C SER A 136 -17.43 -8.13 0.66
N ASN A 137 -17.66 -8.73 1.83
CA ASN A 137 -16.78 -8.54 2.99
C ASN A 137 -15.46 -9.29 2.80
N GLU A 138 -15.56 -10.53 2.34
CA GLU A 138 -14.45 -11.41 2.00
C GLU A 138 -13.65 -10.82 0.85
N ARG A 139 -14.33 -10.32 -0.18
CA ARG A 139 -13.69 -9.63 -1.31
C ARG A 139 -12.93 -8.40 -0.85
N ALA A 140 -13.48 -7.60 0.08
CA ALA A 140 -12.78 -6.45 0.64
C ALA A 140 -11.53 -6.88 1.43
N TYR A 141 -11.65 -7.92 2.24
CA TYR A 141 -10.53 -8.51 2.99
C TYR A 141 -9.41 -9.01 2.07
N TYR A 142 -9.76 -9.81 1.06
CA TYR A 142 -8.81 -10.40 0.11
C TYR A 142 -8.27 -9.39 -0.93
N SER A 143 -8.94 -8.25 -1.12
CA SER A 143 -8.41 -7.15 -1.95
C SER A 143 -7.26 -6.39 -1.28
N SER A 144 -7.06 -6.55 0.03
CA SER A 144 -6.01 -5.87 0.80
C SER A 144 -4.61 -6.34 0.40
N GLY A 145 -3.74 -5.42 -0.01
CA GLY A 145 -2.34 -5.72 -0.30
C GLY A 145 -1.61 -6.36 0.90
N ALA A 146 -1.90 -5.92 2.13
CA ALA A 146 -1.31 -6.50 3.33
C ALA A 146 -1.69 -7.98 3.52
N THR A 147 -2.95 -8.33 3.25
CA THR A 147 -3.42 -9.72 3.32
C THR A 147 -2.68 -10.58 2.29
N LYS A 148 -2.59 -10.11 1.05
CA LYS A 148 -1.91 -10.84 -0.03
C LYS A 148 -0.40 -10.99 0.19
N THR A 149 0.26 -9.93 0.63
CA THR A 149 1.67 -9.97 0.96
C THR A 149 1.94 -10.92 2.13
N SER A 150 1.06 -10.94 3.14
CA SER A 150 1.18 -11.91 4.24
C SER A 150 1.03 -13.35 3.77
N GLU A 151 0.09 -13.62 2.85
CA GLU A 151 -0.11 -14.93 2.24
C GLU A 151 1.08 -15.35 1.37
N ALA A 152 1.65 -14.43 0.58
CA ALA A 152 2.85 -14.73 -0.20
C ALA A 152 4.05 -15.06 0.72
N ILE A 153 4.26 -14.27 1.78
CA ILE A 153 5.33 -14.49 2.76
C ILE A 153 5.16 -15.83 3.49
N SER A 154 3.93 -16.20 3.88
CA SER A 154 3.68 -17.47 4.58
C SER A 154 4.04 -18.70 3.74
N ARG A 155 4.10 -18.55 2.42
CA ARG A 155 4.49 -19.57 1.43
C ARG A 155 5.95 -19.47 0.98
N GLY A 156 6.74 -18.59 1.58
CA GLY A 156 8.18 -18.46 1.30
C GLY A 156 8.55 -17.45 0.21
N ALA A 157 7.59 -16.66 -0.30
CA ALA A 157 7.92 -15.61 -1.25
C ALA A 157 8.87 -14.57 -0.64
N ILE A 158 9.85 -14.14 -1.42
CA ILE A 158 10.88 -13.16 -1.02
C ILE A 158 10.57 -11.74 -1.49
N GLY A 159 9.49 -11.56 -2.24
CA GLY A 159 9.02 -10.26 -2.70
C GLY A 159 7.64 -10.35 -3.33
N THR A 160 6.97 -9.20 -3.46
CA THR A 160 5.67 -9.12 -4.15
C THR A 160 5.64 -7.96 -5.13
N MET A 161 5.02 -8.16 -6.30
CA MET A 161 4.75 -7.14 -7.30
C MET A 161 3.24 -7.09 -7.58
N THR A 162 2.65 -5.90 -7.46
CA THR A 162 1.24 -5.70 -7.76
C THR A 162 1.06 -5.03 -9.10
N PHE A 163 0.09 -5.52 -9.88
CA PHE A 163 -0.32 -4.92 -11.13
C PHE A 163 -1.80 -4.54 -11.08
N TRP A 164 -2.14 -3.50 -11.83
CA TRP A 164 -3.53 -3.13 -12.05
C TRP A 164 -3.97 -3.62 -13.42
N ALA A 165 -5.22 -4.08 -13.50
CA ALA A 165 -5.80 -4.41 -14.79
C ALA A 165 -5.81 -3.12 -15.65
N PRO A 166 -5.38 -3.17 -16.92
CA PRO A 166 -5.27 -1.98 -17.77
C PRO A 166 -6.58 -1.19 -17.92
N ASP A 167 -7.71 -1.87 -17.74
CA ASP A 167 -9.07 -1.34 -17.84
C ASP A 167 -9.66 -0.94 -16.47
N ASP A 168 -8.95 -1.07 -15.34
CA ASP A 168 -9.48 -0.69 -14.04
C ASP A 168 -9.57 0.84 -13.92
N PRO A 169 -10.80 1.42 -13.93
CA PRO A 169 -10.96 2.86 -13.93
C PRO A 169 -10.57 3.51 -12.60
N ARG A 170 -10.41 2.72 -11.53
CA ARG A 170 -10.16 3.21 -10.16
C ARG A 170 -8.69 3.54 -9.92
N LEU A 171 -7.78 2.87 -10.61
CA LEU A 171 -6.35 2.89 -10.33
C LEU A 171 -5.55 3.14 -11.61
N ARG A 172 -5.92 4.23 -12.30
CA ARG A 172 -5.23 4.66 -13.52
C ARG A 172 -3.78 5.01 -13.20
N TRP A 173 -2.86 4.49 -13.99
CA TRP A 173 -1.41 4.69 -13.82
C TRP A 173 -1.04 6.16 -13.58
N ASN A 174 -1.59 7.07 -14.39
CA ASN A 174 -1.31 8.51 -14.32
C ASN A 174 -1.75 9.19 -13.00
N VAL A 175 -2.71 8.61 -12.26
CA VAL A 175 -3.18 9.17 -10.98
C VAL A 175 -2.34 8.66 -9.82
N ASN A 176 -1.93 7.39 -9.86
CA ASN A 176 -1.10 6.80 -8.81
C ASN A 176 0.34 7.29 -8.92
N ALA A 177 0.88 7.40 -10.13
CA ALA A 177 2.20 7.95 -10.41
C ALA A 177 2.45 9.30 -9.74
N ALA A 178 1.46 10.19 -9.76
CA ALA A 178 1.57 11.53 -9.19
C ALA A 178 1.52 11.59 -7.65
N ARG A 179 1.31 10.45 -6.96
CA ARG A 179 1.13 10.38 -5.50
C ARG A 179 2.26 9.65 -4.77
N SER A 180 3.12 8.96 -5.52
CA SER A 180 4.24 8.15 -5.01
C SER A 180 5.54 8.92 -4.98
#